data_AF-A0A660Y1U6-F1
#
_entry.id   AF-A0A660Y1U6-F1
#
_cell.length_a   1.000
_cell.length_b   1.000
_cell.length_c   1.000
_cell.angle_alpha   90.00
_cell.angle_beta   90.00
_cell.angle_gamma   90.00
#
_symmetry.space_group_name_H-M   'P 1'
#
loop_
_entity.id
_entity.type
_entity.pdbx_description
1 polymer ?
#
loop_
_entity_poly.entity_id
_entity_poly.type
_entity_poly.pdbx_seq_one_letter_code
_entity_poly.pdbx_strand_id
1 'polypeptide(L)'
;RVSYIDKDSAAAEFRRTFGAELLSLLPENPLPASLRIRLKPGPYVGARAKELAERISKMRGVEAVNYGGGWTETMERWLWMALGLDLLVSLAVGLGVVSAVAGTVRLTVWARRDVIEVMRLVGATDGFIRRPFVLEGIIKGLSGGASAALVLTAGYKTFGHLVPLSTRDLYFILGGCILAGAYLGLLGSRMALEEVLG
;
A
#
# COMPACT_ATOMS: atom_id res chain seq x y z
N ARG A 1 18.52 -9.74 15.59
CA ARG A 1 20.00 -9.83 15.71
C ARG A 1 20.38 -9.15 17.01
N VAL A 2 21.28 -9.72 17.79
CA VAL A 2 21.77 -9.16 19.05
C VAL A 2 23.24 -8.81 18.85
N SER A 3 23.64 -7.59 19.18
CA SER A 3 25.04 -7.15 19.15
C SER A 3 25.40 -6.54 20.50
N TYR A 4 26.44 -7.07 21.12
CA TYR A 4 27.04 -6.52 22.33
C TYR A 4 27.99 -5.38 21.95
N ILE A 5 27.87 -4.26 22.66
CA ILE A 5 28.73 -3.10 22.50
C ILE A 5 29.43 -2.89 23.84
N ASP A 6 30.74 -3.10 23.85
CA ASP A 6 31.59 -2.85 25.01
C ASP A 6 31.75 -1.33 25.26
N LYS A 7 32.26 -0.96 26.44
CA LYS A 7 32.39 0.43 26.86
C LYS A 7 33.33 1.26 25.97
N ASP A 8 34.39 0.65 25.44
CA ASP A 8 35.40 1.34 24.65
C ASP A 8 34.88 1.58 23.21
N SER A 9 34.17 0.60 22.65
CA SER A 9 33.45 0.72 21.39
C SER A 9 32.34 1.77 21.46
N ALA A 10 31.61 1.85 22.58
CA ALA A 10 30.60 2.90 22.80
C ALA A 10 31.21 4.29 22.83
N ALA A 11 32.37 4.46 23.48
CA ALA A 11 33.10 5.72 23.50
C ALA A 11 33.62 6.12 22.10
N ALA A 12 34.07 5.15 21.31
CA ALA A 12 34.49 5.41 19.92
C ALA A 12 33.32 5.85 19.02
N GLU A 13 32.13 5.23 19.14
CA GLU A 13 30.90 5.63 18.41
C GLU A 13 30.45 7.03 18.82
N PHE A 14 30.52 7.36 20.11
CA PHE A 14 30.16 8.67 20.64
C PHE A 14 31.12 9.77 20.14
N ARG A 15 32.44 9.55 20.18
CA ARG A 15 33.43 10.51 19.66
C ARG A 15 33.23 10.82 18.18
N ARG A 16 32.80 9.84 17.37
CA ARG A 16 32.48 10.04 15.95
C ARG A 16 31.21 10.85 15.71
N THR A 17 30.22 10.72 16.58
CA THR A 17 28.88 11.31 16.38
C THR A 17 28.77 12.72 16.99
N PHE A 18 29.40 12.94 18.15
CA PHE A 18 29.27 14.17 18.94
C PHE A 18 30.58 14.94 19.09
N GLY A 19 31.69 14.43 18.54
CA GLY A 19 33.02 15.03 18.67
C GLY A 19 33.80 14.53 19.89
N ALA A 20 35.13 14.60 19.82
CA ALA A 20 36.02 14.07 20.87
C ALA A 20 36.08 14.96 22.12
N GLU A 21 35.81 16.26 21.99
CA GLU A 21 35.93 17.26 23.05
C GLU A 21 35.01 17.00 24.25
N LEU A 22 33.79 16.51 24.02
CA LEU A 22 32.82 16.26 25.09
C LEU A 22 33.28 15.15 26.04
N LEU A 23 33.97 14.13 25.54
CA LEU A 23 34.45 13.00 26.32
C LEU A 23 35.80 13.25 26.98
N SER A 24 36.63 14.14 26.42
CA SER A 24 37.93 14.51 27.02
C SER A 24 37.81 15.38 28.27
N LEU A 25 36.63 15.97 28.53
CA LEU A 25 36.35 16.75 29.73
C LEU A 25 35.98 15.88 30.95
N LEU A 26 35.82 14.58 30.77
CA LEU A 26 35.48 13.63 31.83
C LEU A 26 36.70 12.77 32.18
N PRO A 27 37.01 12.57 33.47
CA PRO A 27 38.21 11.85 33.92
C PRO A 27 38.18 10.35 33.62
N GLU A 28 37.00 9.73 33.49
CA GLU A 28 36.83 8.32 33.11
C GLU A 28 35.62 8.14 32.16
N ASN A 29 35.60 7.03 31.41
CA ASN A 29 34.53 6.68 30.46
C ASN A 29 33.22 6.37 31.20
N PRO A 30 32.20 7.25 31.13
CA PRO A 30 30.96 7.07 31.88
C PRO A 30 29.97 6.14 31.17
N LEU A 31 30.29 5.64 29.98
CA LEU A 31 29.36 4.88 29.15
C LEU A 31 29.21 3.43 29.64
N PRO A 32 27.98 2.96 29.92
CA PRO A 32 27.75 1.57 30.28
C PRO A 32 27.90 0.67 29.04
N ALA A 33 28.26 -0.59 29.25
CA ALA A 33 28.19 -1.60 28.20
C ALA A 33 26.71 -1.81 27.81
N SER A 34 26.42 -1.91 26.52
CA SER A 34 25.03 -1.98 26.03
C SER A 34 24.80 -3.17 25.11
N LEU A 35 23.59 -3.74 25.18
CA LEU A 35 23.15 -4.82 24.30
C LEU A 35 22.12 -4.28 23.31
N ARG A 36 22.49 -4.21 22.02
CA ARG A 36 21.60 -3.70 20.97
C ARG A 36 20.85 -4.86 20.33
N ILE A 37 19.53 -4.90 20.53
CA ILE A 37 18.65 -5.93 19.98
C ILE A 37 17.86 -5.35 18.81
N ARG A 38 18.09 -5.86 17.60
CA ARG A 38 17.32 -5.50 16.39
C ARG A 38 16.26 -6.56 16.11
N LEU A 39 14.99 -6.16 16.21
CA LEU A 39 13.84 -6.99 15.82
C LEU A 39 13.70 -7.04 14.30
N LYS A 40 13.14 -8.14 13.79
CA LYS A 40 12.78 -8.22 12.37
C LYS A 40 11.61 -7.27 12.11
N PRO A 41 11.62 -6.49 11.01
CA PRO A 41 10.47 -5.69 10.59
C PRO A 41 9.24 -6.58 10.41
N GLY A 42 8.09 -6.11 10.86
CA GLY A 42 6.83 -6.85 10.74
C GLY A 42 5.67 -6.08 11.37
N PRO A 43 4.43 -6.53 11.14
CA PRO A 43 3.26 -5.92 11.76
C PRO A 43 3.36 -6.00 13.29
N TYR A 44 2.98 -4.91 13.96
CA TYR A 44 3.00 -4.77 15.42
C TYR A 44 4.41 -4.90 16.04
N VAL A 45 5.44 -4.49 15.31
CA VAL A 45 6.83 -4.51 15.80
C VAL A 45 6.98 -3.64 17.05
N GLY A 46 6.30 -2.49 17.11
CA GLY A 46 6.28 -1.61 18.27
C GLY A 46 5.74 -2.30 19.52
N ALA A 47 4.60 -2.98 19.40
CA ALA A 47 3.98 -3.73 20.50
C ALA A 47 4.87 -4.88 21.00
N ARG A 48 5.47 -5.64 20.07
CA ARG A 48 6.41 -6.73 20.42
C ARG A 48 7.70 -6.21 21.05
N ALA A 49 8.19 -5.06 20.59
CA ALA A 49 9.36 -4.41 21.17
C ALA A 49 9.12 -3.97 22.61
N LYS A 50 7.93 -3.41 22.88
CA LYS A 50 7.49 -3.04 24.23
C LYS A 50 7.41 -4.24 25.16
N GLU A 51 6.74 -5.32 24.73
CA GLU A 51 6.64 -6.55 25.52
C GLU A 51 8.03 -7.16 25.83
N LEU A 52 8.91 -7.19 24.84
CA LEU A 52 10.27 -7.68 25.03
C LEU A 52 11.08 -6.78 25.97
N ALA A 53 10.92 -5.47 25.87
CA ALA A 53 11.58 -4.50 26.75
C ALA A 53 11.13 -4.66 28.20
N GLU A 54 9.84 -4.86 28.45
CA GLU A 54 9.28 -5.11 29.78
C GLU A 54 9.74 -6.45 30.39
N ARG A 55 9.99 -7.46 29.57
CA ARG A 55 10.56 -8.74 30.03
C ARG A 55 12.03 -8.60 30.40
N ILE A 56 12.81 -7.88 29.59
CA ILE A 56 14.26 -7.70 29.80
C ILE A 56 14.54 -6.75 30.97
N SER A 57 13.71 -5.72 31.17
CA SER A 57 13.88 -4.78 32.29
C SER A 57 13.74 -5.43 33.67
N LYS A 58 13.09 -6.60 33.75
CA LYS A 58 12.93 -7.39 34.98
C LYS A 58 14.10 -8.34 35.25
N MET A 59 15.08 -8.45 34.36
CA MET A 59 16.24 -9.33 34.54
C MET A 59 17.30 -8.69 35.45
N ARG A 60 17.91 -9.50 36.32
CA ARG A 60 18.98 -9.05 37.24
C ARG A 60 20.21 -8.59 36.44
N GLY A 61 20.70 -7.39 36.72
CA GLY A 61 21.88 -6.80 36.04
C GLY A 61 21.54 -5.88 34.87
N VAL A 62 20.27 -5.60 34.60
CA VAL A 62 19.82 -4.62 33.61
C VAL A 62 19.48 -3.30 34.32
N GLU A 63 20.23 -2.25 34.02
CA GLU A 63 20.07 -0.93 34.65
C GLU A 63 19.00 -0.07 33.93
N ALA A 64 18.99 -0.09 32.59
CA ALA A 64 17.97 0.60 31.80
C ALA A 64 17.75 -0.11 30.45
N VAL A 65 16.48 -0.15 30.01
CA VAL A 65 16.11 -0.62 28.67
C VAL A 65 15.48 0.52 27.91
N ASN A 66 16.21 1.06 26.94
CA ASN A 66 15.69 2.05 26.01
C ASN A 66 15.20 1.35 24.74
N TYR A 67 13.93 0.99 24.74
CA TYR A 67 13.23 0.69 23.49
C TYR A 67 12.71 2.04 22.97
N GLY A 68 12.84 2.33 21.67
CA GLY A 68 12.47 3.62 21.05
C GLY A 68 10.97 3.92 21.05
N GLY A 69 10.28 3.68 22.17
CA GLY A 69 8.85 3.55 22.31
C GLY A 69 8.10 4.82 22.71
N GLY A 70 6.92 4.95 22.11
CA GLY A 70 6.01 6.10 22.14
C GLY A 70 5.77 6.61 20.70
N TRP A 71 6.86 6.92 20.00
CA TRP A 71 6.81 7.40 18.62
C TRP A 71 6.45 6.29 17.63
N THR A 72 7.03 5.09 17.79
CA THR A 72 6.75 3.94 16.91
C THR A 72 5.31 3.45 16.98
N GLU A 73 4.72 3.40 18.18
CA GLU A 73 3.33 2.97 18.38
C GLU A 73 2.34 4.01 17.84
N THR A 74 2.65 5.29 18.01
CA THR A 74 1.85 6.38 17.43
C THR A 74 1.92 6.35 15.90
N MET A 75 3.12 6.20 15.32
CA MET A 75 3.30 6.06 13.86
C MET A 75 2.58 4.81 13.31
N GLU A 76 2.69 3.66 13.99
CA GLU A 76 1.95 2.45 13.60
C GLU A 76 0.44 2.69 13.60
N ARG A 77 -0.11 3.36 14.63
CA ARG A 77 -1.54 3.70 14.68
C ARG A 77 -1.96 4.61 13.52
N TRP A 78 -1.16 5.63 13.20
CA TRP A 78 -1.42 6.49 12.05
C TRP A 78 -1.38 5.74 10.72
N LEU A 79 -0.41 4.83 10.54
CA LEU A 79 -0.33 3.99 9.35
C LEU A 79 -1.56 3.10 9.21
N TRP A 80 -2.02 2.46 10.28
CA TRP A 80 -3.23 1.63 10.25
C TRP A 80 -4.50 2.44 9.97
N MET A 81 -4.62 3.64 10.55
CA MET A 81 -5.74 4.54 10.25
C MET A 81 -5.71 4.98 8.78
N ALA A 82 -4.53 5.33 8.26
CA ALA A 82 -4.37 5.72 6.86
C ALA A 82 -4.73 4.56 5.92
N LEU A 83 -4.29 3.34 6.21
CA LEU A 83 -4.65 2.14 5.44
C LEU A 83 -6.15 1.84 5.50
N GLY A 84 -6.79 2.03 6.66
CA GLY A 84 -8.23 1.86 6.81
C GLY A 84 -9.02 2.90 5.99
N LEU A 85 -8.59 4.16 6.01
CA LEU A 85 -9.20 5.22 5.22
C LEU A 85 -8.99 4.99 3.71
N ASP A 86 -7.78 4.61 3.31
CA ASP A 86 -7.44 4.28 1.93
C ASP A 86 -8.32 3.14 1.38
N LEU A 87 -8.53 2.08 2.18
CA LEU A 87 -9.41 0.98 1.81
C LEU A 87 -10.86 1.46 1.59
N LEU A 88 -11.36 2.31 2.49
CA LEU A 88 -12.72 2.84 2.41
C LEU A 88 -12.91 3.73 1.17
N VAL A 89 -11.95 4.62 0.90
CA VAL A 89 -11.96 5.49 -0.28
C VAL A 89 -11.84 4.66 -1.55
N SER A 90 -10.94 3.68 -1.59
CA SER A 90 -10.75 2.79 -2.73
C SER A 90 -12.02 1.99 -3.05
N LEU A 91 -12.74 1.51 -2.03
CA LEU A 91 -14.01 0.82 -2.21
C LEU A 91 -15.08 1.75 -2.78
N ALA A 92 -15.22 2.96 -2.23
CA ALA A 92 -16.18 3.95 -2.70
C ALA A 92 -15.93 4.34 -4.16
N VAL A 93 -14.66 4.60 -4.53
CA VAL A 93 -14.26 4.89 -5.90
C VAL A 93 -14.50 3.70 -6.81
N GLY A 94 -14.17 2.48 -6.36
CA GLY A 94 -14.42 1.24 -7.12
C GLY A 94 -15.90 1.06 -7.45
N LEU A 95 -16.79 1.25 -6.48
CA LEU A 95 -18.24 1.24 -6.70
C LEU A 95 -18.69 2.35 -7.67
N GLY A 96 -18.11 3.55 -7.56
CA GLY A 96 -18.35 4.64 -8.49
C GLY A 96 -17.98 4.29 -9.93
N VAL A 97 -16.82 3.66 -10.15
CA VAL A 97 -16.36 3.20 -11.47
C VAL A 97 -17.32 2.16 -12.05
N VAL A 98 -17.68 1.14 -11.27
CA VAL A 98 -18.63 0.10 -11.67
C VAL A 98 -19.96 0.74 -12.09
N SER A 99 -20.47 1.70 -11.30
CA SER A 99 -21.73 2.39 -11.56
C SER A 99 -21.67 3.27 -12.81
N ALA A 100 -20.58 3.99 -13.02
CA ALA A 100 -20.37 4.84 -14.19
C ALA A 100 -20.27 4.01 -15.49
N VAL A 101 -19.52 2.90 -15.46
CA VAL A 101 -19.43 1.96 -16.59
C VAL A 101 -20.80 1.36 -16.87
N ALA A 102 -21.51 0.92 -15.82
CA ALA A 102 -22.83 0.33 -15.96
C ALA A 102 -23.83 1.30 -16.60
N GLY A 103 -23.88 2.55 -16.12
CA GLY A 103 -24.72 3.60 -16.70
C GLY A 103 -24.40 3.87 -18.18
N THR A 104 -23.11 3.90 -18.53
CA THR A 104 -22.67 4.10 -19.92
C THR A 104 -23.08 2.94 -20.81
N VAL A 105 -22.91 1.70 -20.35
CA VAL A 105 -23.30 0.50 -21.11
C VAL A 105 -24.81 0.47 -21.33
N ARG A 106 -25.61 0.79 -20.30
CA ARG A 106 -27.07 0.92 -20.42
C ARG A 106 -27.44 1.90 -21.53
N LEU A 107 -26.93 3.12 -21.47
CA LEU A 107 -27.20 4.14 -22.50
C LEU A 107 -26.83 3.65 -23.91
N THR A 108 -25.71 2.95 -24.04
CA THR A 108 -25.24 2.42 -25.32
C THR A 108 -26.15 1.31 -25.86
N VAL A 109 -26.63 0.42 -24.98
CA VAL A 109 -27.60 -0.63 -25.34
C VAL A 109 -28.92 -0.01 -25.77
N TRP A 110 -29.43 0.97 -25.02
CA TRP A 110 -30.66 1.71 -25.37
C TRP A 110 -30.53 2.40 -26.74
N ALA A 111 -29.40 3.03 -27.02
CA ALA A 111 -29.13 3.69 -28.30
C ALA A 111 -29.04 2.72 -29.49
N ARG A 112 -28.77 1.43 -29.25
CA ARG A 112 -28.62 0.39 -30.28
C ARG A 112 -29.74 -0.66 -30.25
N ARG A 113 -30.85 -0.37 -29.56
CA ARG A 113 -31.93 -1.34 -29.34
C ARG A 113 -32.49 -1.92 -30.65
N ASP A 114 -32.62 -1.11 -31.70
CA ASP A 114 -33.21 -1.53 -32.97
C ASP A 114 -32.32 -2.58 -33.67
N VAL A 115 -31.00 -2.42 -33.59
CA VAL A 115 -30.03 -3.38 -34.11
C VAL A 115 -30.05 -4.68 -33.30
N ILE A 116 -30.18 -4.57 -31.98
CA ILE A 116 -30.29 -5.72 -31.08
C ILE A 116 -31.56 -6.53 -31.38
N GLU A 117 -32.67 -5.85 -31.65
CA GLU A 117 -33.93 -6.48 -32.03
C GLU A 117 -33.79 -7.26 -33.34
N VAL A 118 -33.21 -6.65 -34.38
CA VAL A 118 -32.91 -7.34 -35.64
C VAL A 118 -32.01 -8.56 -35.40
N MET A 119 -30.94 -8.42 -34.60
CA MET A 119 -30.05 -9.55 -34.26
C MET A 119 -30.81 -10.71 -33.59
N ARG A 120 -31.75 -10.41 -32.69
CA ARG A 120 -32.60 -11.42 -32.05
C ARG A 120 -33.52 -12.12 -33.06
N LEU A 121 -34.08 -11.39 -34.02
CA LEU A 121 -34.95 -11.95 -35.07
C LEU A 121 -34.23 -12.93 -35.99
N VAL A 122 -32.93 -12.73 -36.25
CA VAL A 122 -32.11 -13.68 -37.04
C VAL A 122 -31.57 -14.84 -36.19
N GLY A 123 -31.96 -14.96 -34.92
CA GLY A 123 -31.57 -16.05 -34.03
C GLY A 123 -30.19 -15.88 -33.37
N ALA A 124 -29.69 -14.65 -33.23
CA ALA A 124 -28.44 -14.42 -32.51
C ALA A 124 -28.58 -14.77 -31.01
N THR A 125 -27.56 -15.44 -30.45
CA THR A 125 -27.52 -15.79 -29.02
C THR A 125 -27.25 -14.55 -28.15
N ASP A 126 -27.81 -14.49 -26.93
CA ASP A 126 -27.57 -13.35 -26.01
C ASP A 126 -26.08 -13.13 -25.72
N GLY A 127 -25.28 -14.20 -25.73
CA GLY A 127 -23.82 -14.10 -25.61
C GLY A 127 -23.16 -13.36 -26.77
N PHE A 128 -23.66 -13.52 -28.01
CA PHE A 128 -23.16 -12.78 -29.17
C PHE A 128 -23.48 -11.29 -29.06
N ILE A 129 -24.68 -10.95 -28.57
CA ILE A 129 -25.14 -9.57 -28.37
C ILE A 129 -24.34 -8.89 -27.24
N ARG A 130 -24.03 -9.61 -26.16
CA ARG A 130 -23.35 -9.08 -24.96
C ARG A 130 -21.86 -8.78 -25.16
N ARG A 131 -21.15 -9.58 -25.96
CA ARG A 131 -19.69 -9.47 -26.19
C ARG A 131 -19.17 -8.06 -26.53
N PRO A 132 -19.73 -7.32 -27.51
CA PRO A 132 -19.22 -5.99 -27.86
C PRO A 132 -19.30 -5.01 -26.68
N PHE A 133 -20.37 -5.07 -25.89
CA PHE A 133 -20.56 -4.20 -24.72
C PHE A 133 -19.62 -4.54 -23.56
N VAL A 134 -19.33 -5.83 -23.36
CA VAL A 134 -18.30 -6.27 -22.39
C VAL A 134 -16.93 -5.74 -22.79
N LEU A 135 -16.59 -5.84 -24.08
CA LEU A 135 -15.32 -5.34 -24.60
C LEU A 135 -15.18 -3.83 -24.41
N GLU A 136 -16.24 -3.05 -24.68
CA GLU A 136 -16.25 -1.61 -24.40
C GLU A 136 -15.98 -1.30 -22.92
N GLY A 137 -16.59 -2.07 -22.01
CA GLY A 137 -16.35 -1.92 -20.57
C GLY A 137 -14.91 -2.20 -20.17
N ILE A 138 -14.32 -3.28 -20.70
CA ILE A 138 -12.91 -3.62 -20.49
C ILE A 138 -12.00 -2.52 -21.03
N ILE A 139 -12.25 -2.01 -22.23
CA ILE A 139 -11.44 -0.94 -22.84
C ILE A 139 -11.50 0.34 -21.99
N LYS A 140 -12.70 0.73 -21.53
CA LYS A 140 -12.88 1.89 -20.61
C LYS A 140 -12.13 1.68 -19.29
N GLY A 141 -12.16 0.46 -18.75
CA GLY A 141 -11.41 0.08 -17.54
C GLY A 141 -9.90 0.11 -17.74
N LEU A 142 -9.41 -0.43 -18.86
CA LEU A 142 -7.99 -0.42 -19.24
C LEU A 142 -7.48 1.00 -19.47
N SER A 143 -8.24 1.87 -20.14
CA SER A 143 -7.85 3.27 -20.32
C SER A 143 -7.76 4.01 -18.98
N GLY A 144 -8.65 3.70 -18.04
CA GLY A 144 -8.59 4.23 -16.68
C GLY A 144 -7.36 3.75 -15.93
N GLY A 145 -7.09 2.43 -15.96
CA GLY A 145 -5.91 1.83 -15.33
C GLY A 145 -4.58 2.34 -15.93
N ALA A 146 -4.52 2.50 -17.25
CA ALA A 146 -3.36 3.08 -17.94
C ALA A 146 -3.15 4.55 -17.55
N SER A 147 -4.22 5.34 -17.47
CA SER A 147 -4.16 6.74 -17.03
C SER A 147 -3.68 6.84 -15.57
N ALA A 148 -4.19 5.99 -14.68
CA ALA A 148 -3.75 5.92 -13.29
C ALA A 148 -2.26 5.55 -13.18
N ALA A 149 -1.80 4.56 -13.95
CA ALA A 149 -0.40 4.16 -14.02
C ALA A 149 0.52 5.33 -14.49
N LEU A 150 0.04 6.12 -15.45
CA LEU A 150 0.75 7.30 -15.96
C LEU A 150 0.89 8.38 -14.88
N VAL A 151 -0.20 8.71 -14.19
CA VAL A 151 -0.22 9.67 -13.08
C VAL A 151 0.67 9.21 -11.94
N LEU A 152 0.60 7.92 -11.57
CA LEU A 152 1.44 7.36 -10.52
C LEU A 152 2.93 7.44 -10.87
N THR A 153 3.29 7.12 -12.11
CA THR A 153 4.68 7.20 -12.58
C THR A 153 5.18 8.65 -12.57
N ALA A 154 4.35 9.60 -12.98
CA ALA A 154 4.69 11.02 -12.93
C ALA A 154 4.88 11.51 -11.49
N GLY A 155 3.97 11.15 -10.58
CA GLY A 155 4.06 11.49 -9.16
C GLY A 155 5.31 10.88 -8.51
N TYR A 156 5.63 9.63 -8.82
CA TYR A 156 6.84 8.97 -8.33
C TYR A 156 8.12 9.64 -8.84
N LYS A 157 8.18 10.11 -10.08
CA LYS A 157 9.35 10.86 -10.56
C LYS A 157 9.57 12.18 -9.82
N THR A 158 8.50 12.87 -9.44
CA THR A 158 8.57 14.16 -8.74
C THR A 158 8.90 14.01 -7.25
N PHE A 159 8.26 13.04 -6.57
CA PHE A 159 8.31 12.89 -5.11
C PHE A 159 9.01 11.61 -4.63
N GLY A 160 9.50 10.75 -5.53
CA GLY A 160 10.06 9.44 -5.20
C GLY A 160 11.35 9.49 -4.38
N HIS A 161 11.98 10.66 -4.24
CA HIS A 161 13.11 10.85 -3.34
C HIS A 161 12.71 10.75 -1.85
N LEU A 162 11.43 10.96 -1.52
CA LEU A 162 10.91 10.83 -0.14
C LEU A 162 10.59 9.39 0.25
N VAL A 163 10.37 8.50 -0.72
CA VAL A 163 9.95 7.11 -0.46
C VAL A 163 10.84 6.16 -1.27
N PRO A 164 11.76 5.42 -0.62
CA PRO A 164 12.61 4.45 -1.30
C PRO A 164 11.81 3.20 -1.65
N LEU A 165 10.99 3.28 -2.70
CA LEU A 165 10.33 2.13 -3.30
C LEU A 165 11.34 1.34 -4.14
N SER A 166 11.32 0.01 -3.98
CA SER A 166 12.08 -0.86 -4.88
C SER A 166 11.49 -0.78 -6.27
N THR A 167 12.34 -0.85 -7.30
CA THR A 167 11.89 -0.89 -8.71
C THR A 167 10.91 -2.03 -8.96
N ARG A 168 11.06 -3.15 -8.26
CA ARG A 168 10.13 -4.30 -8.32
C ARG A 168 8.73 -3.93 -7.81
N ASP A 169 8.65 -3.19 -6.71
CA ASP A 169 7.38 -2.83 -6.09
C ASP A 169 6.61 -1.84 -6.97
N LEU A 170 7.32 -0.93 -7.64
CA LEU A 170 6.73 0.01 -8.58
C LEU A 170 6.06 -0.71 -9.78
N TYR A 171 6.77 -1.66 -10.41
CA TYR A 171 6.18 -2.44 -11.50
C TYR A 171 5.00 -3.30 -11.06
N PHE A 172 5.05 -3.84 -9.84
CA PHE A 172 3.94 -4.61 -9.28
C PHE A 172 2.68 -3.75 -9.09
N ILE A 173 2.84 -2.53 -8.55
CA ILE A 173 1.74 -1.58 -8.36
C ILE A 173 1.16 -1.13 -9.71
N LEU A 174 2.01 -0.78 -10.68
CA LEU A 174 1.58 -0.37 -12.02
C LEU A 174 0.78 -1.48 -12.73
N GLY A 175 1.28 -2.72 -12.67
CA GLY A 175 0.55 -3.88 -13.18
C GLY A 175 -0.77 -4.10 -12.45
N GLY A 176 -0.77 -3.93 -11.12
CA GLY A 176 -1.98 -3.99 -10.30
C GLY A 176 -3.05 -2.98 -10.70
N CYS A 177 -2.68 -1.72 -10.97
CA CYS A 177 -3.62 -0.68 -11.42
C CYS A 177 -4.30 -1.03 -12.75
N ILE A 178 -3.52 -1.53 -13.72
CA ILE A 178 -4.06 -1.91 -15.03
C ILE A 178 -5.01 -3.11 -14.90
N LEU A 179 -4.60 -4.13 -14.15
CA LEU A 179 -5.42 -5.32 -13.92
C LEU A 179 -6.69 -5.00 -13.14
N ALA A 180 -6.60 -4.18 -12.08
CA ALA A 180 -7.75 -3.73 -11.32
C ALA A 180 -8.72 -2.89 -12.17
N GLY A 181 -8.19 -1.98 -13.01
CA GLY A 181 -9.00 -1.21 -13.94
C GLY A 181 -9.75 -2.09 -14.95
N ALA A 182 -9.06 -3.06 -15.55
CA ALA A 182 -9.69 -4.04 -16.45
C ALA A 182 -10.76 -4.87 -15.73
N TYR A 183 -10.49 -5.33 -14.50
CA TYR A 183 -11.40 -6.13 -13.70
C TYR A 183 -12.68 -5.35 -13.33
N LEU A 184 -12.53 -4.10 -12.86
CA LEU A 184 -13.67 -3.24 -12.54
C LEU A 184 -14.50 -2.89 -13.78
N GLY A 185 -13.85 -2.65 -14.93
CA GLY A 185 -14.54 -2.42 -16.20
C GLY A 185 -15.33 -3.64 -16.69
N LEU A 186 -14.77 -4.84 -16.50
CA LEU A 186 -15.45 -6.11 -16.79
C LEU A 186 -16.65 -6.35 -15.86
N LEU A 187 -16.49 -6.11 -14.56
CA LEU A 187 -17.58 -6.23 -13.59
C LEU A 187 -18.71 -5.25 -13.88
N GLY A 188 -18.39 -3.96 -14.08
CA GLY A 188 -19.40 -2.94 -14.37
C GLY A 188 -20.20 -3.20 -15.63
N SER A 189 -19.54 -3.68 -16.71
CA SER A 189 -20.25 -4.04 -17.93
C SER A 189 -21.10 -5.30 -17.78
N ARG A 190 -20.60 -6.33 -17.08
CA ARG A 190 -21.40 -7.56 -16.81
C ARG A 190 -22.65 -7.27 -16.00
N MET A 191 -22.53 -6.51 -14.91
CA MET A 191 -23.68 -6.14 -14.08
C MET A 191 -24.75 -5.37 -14.87
N ALA A 192 -24.33 -4.46 -15.76
CA ALA A 192 -25.27 -3.74 -16.62
C ALA A 192 -25.97 -4.65 -17.63
N LEU A 193 -25.27 -5.63 -18.20
CA LEU A 193 -25.86 -6.54 -19.18
C LEU A 193 -26.80 -7.57 -18.55
N GLU A 194 -26.54 -8.00 -17.32
CA GLU A 194 -27.46 -8.84 -16.56
C GLU A 194 -28.76 -8.11 -16.22
N GLU A 195 -28.71 -6.81 -15.91
CA GLU A 195 -29.90 -6.03 -15.58
C GLU A 195 -30.72 -5.60 -16.81
N VAL A 196 -30.09 -5.51 -18.00
CA VAL A 196 -30.77 -5.03 -19.23
C VAL A 196 -31.18 -6.17 -20.18
N LEU A 197 -30.42 -7.26 -20.22
CA LEU A 197 -30.63 -8.38 -21.14
C LEU A 197 -30.94 -9.70 -20.42
N GLY A 198 -30.99 -9.71 -19.09
CA GLY A 198 -31.51 -10.83 -18.29
C GLY A 198 -33.01 -10.70 -18.08
#